data_AF-R4M885-F1
#
_entry.id   AF-R4M885-F1
#
_cell.length_a   1.000
_cell.length_b   1.000
_cell.length_c   1.000
_cell.angle_alpha   90.00
_cell.angle_beta   90.00
_cell.angle_gamma   90.00
#
_symmetry.space_group_name_H-M   'P 1'
#
loop_
_entity.id
_entity.type
_entity.pdbx_description
1 polymer ?
#
loop_
_entity_poly.entity_id
_entity_poly.type
_entity_poly.pdbx_seq_one_letter_code
_entity_poly.pdbx_strand_id
1 'polypeptide(L)' 'MVDGDHHIERDDEGLAYDDLKFSCGCREIRHFYHDGSMRVRTIRHDGKVLKDEHSGDHEA' A
#
# COMPACT_ATOMS: atom_id res chain seq x y z
N MET A 1 17.24 11.81 0.63
CA MET A 1 16.70 10.49 0.27
C MET A 1 16.38 9.83 1.59
N VAL A 2 15.11 9.55 1.89
CA VAL A 2 14.79 8.85 3.14
C VAL A 2 15.30 7.43 2.97
N ASP A 3 16.18 7.01 3.87
CA ASP A 3 16.62 5.62 3.98
C ASP A 3 15.39 4.75 4.26
N GLY A 4 15.20 3.66 3.54
CA GLY A 4 13.98 2.88 3.63
C GLY A 4 14.05 1.62 2.78
N ASP A 5 13.25 0.63 3.15
CA ASP A 5 13.09 -0.62 2.41
C ASP A 5 11.88 -0.47 1.49
N HIS A 6 12.07 -0.78 0.21
CA HIS A 6 11.00 -0.71 -0.79
C HIS A 6 10.91 -2.07 -1.47
N HIS A 7 9.84 -2.79 -1.15
CA HIS A 7 9.55 -4.10 -1.71
C HIS A 7 8.36 -4.00 -2.66
N ILE A 8 8.54 -4.51 -3.88
CA ILE A 8 7.48 -4.56 -4.88
C ILE A 8 7.37 -5.99 -5.39
N GLU A 9 6.16 -6.51 -5.36
CA GLU A 9 5.81 -7.81 -5.91
C GLU A 9 4.60 -7.64 -6.85
N ARG A 10 4.69 -8.19 -8.05
CA ARG A 10 3.66 -8.06 -9.10
C ARG A 10 3.49 -9.38 -9.81
N ASP A 11 2.24 -9.69 -10.13
CA ASP A 11 1.89 -10.80 -11.01
C ASP A 11 1.55 -10.28 -12.42
N ASP A 12 1.54 -11.19 -13.41
CA ASP A 12 1.23 -10.88 -14.80
C ASP A 12 -0.25 -10.47 -15.00
N GLU A 13 -1.13 -10.90 -14.11
CA GLU A 13 -2.58 -10.67 -14.21
C GLU A 13 -3.04 -9.35 -13.56
N GLY A 14 -2.12 -8.47 -13.14
CA GLY A 14 -2.44 -7.12 -12.65
C GLY A 14 -2.56 -6.98 -11.12
N LEU A 15 -2.30 -8.04 -10.37
CA LEU A 15 -2.08 -7.96 -8.91
C LEU A 15 -0.72 -7.32 -8.65
N ALA A 16 -0.66 -6.34 -7.74
CA ALA A 16 0.60 -5.77 -7.30
C ALA A 16 0.55 -5.37 -5.83
N TYR A 17 1.61 -5.68 -5.09
CA TYR A 17 1.85 -5.19 -3.75
C TYR A 17 3.09 -4.31 -3.74
N ASP A 18 2.93 -3.10 -3.24
CA ASP A 18 3.94 -2.07 -3.09
C ASP A 18 4.07 -1.76 -1.61
N ASP A 19 5.21 -2.11 -1.03
CA ASP A 19 5.48 -1.94 0.40
C ASP A 19 6.67 -1.01 0.61
N LEU A 20 6.40 0.17 1.15
CA LEU A 20 7.41 1.16 1.45
C LEU A 20 7.56 1.32 2.96
N LYS A 21 8.71 0.93 3.50
CA LYS A 21 9.07 1.09 4.90
C LYS A 21 10.11 2.19 5.07
N PHE A 22 9.72 3.24 5.78
CA PHE A 22 10.57 4.38 6.09
C PHE A 22 11.53 4.03 7.23
N SER A 23 12.73 4.63 7.26
CA SER A 23 13.71 4.44 8.34
C SER A 23 13.21 4.87 9.72
N CYS A 24 12.21 5.77 9.81
CA CYS A 24 11.54 6.08 11.08
C CYS A 24 10.62 4.94 11.59
N GLY A 25 10.40 3.90 10.79
CA GLY A 25 9.52 2.77 11.06
C GLY A 25 8.10 2.92 10.50
N CYS A 26 7.75 4.07 9.90
CA CYS A 26 6.49 4.23 9.20
C CYS A 26 6.43 3.28 8.00
N ARG A 27 5.22 2.94 7.56
CA ARG A 27 5.00 2.01 6.46
C ARG A 27 3.84 2.49 5.60
N GLU A 28 4.00 2.46 4.29
CA GLU A 28 2.94 2.64 3.32
C GLU A 28 2.80 1.37 2.50
N ILE A 29 1.57 0.87 2.39
CA ILE A 29 1.23 -0.34 1.67
C ILE A 29 0.23 0.04 0.60
N ARG A 30 0.50 -0.31 -0.66
CA ARG A 30 -0.45 -0.19 -1.76
C ARG A 30 -0.68 -1.56 -2.38
N HIS A 31 -1.94 -1.92 -2.52
CA HIS A 31 -2.35 -3.18 -3.11
C HIS A 31 -3.26 -2.88 -4.29
N PHE A 32 -2.85 -3.35 -5.46
CA PHE A 32 -3.61 -3.31 -6.70
C PHE A 32 -4.21 -4.68 -6.95
N TYR A 33 -5.51 -4.71 -7.22
CA TYR A 33 -6.27 -5.93 -7.44
C TYR A 33 -6.56 -6.14 -8.93
N HIS A 34 -6.87 -7.39 -9.31
CA HIS A 34 -7.20 -7.76 -10.68
C HIS A 34 -8.44 -7.04 -11.23
N ASP A 35 -9.36 -6.60 -10.38
CA ASP A 35 -10.54 -5.83 -10.81
C ASP A 35 -10.22 -4.37 -11.13
N GLY A 36 -8.97 -3.95 -10.93
CA GLY A 36 -8.53 -2.57 -11.08
C GLY A 36 -8.72 -1.72 -9.82
N SER A 37 -9.33 -2.27 -8.77
CA SER A 37 -9.39 -1.59 -7.47
C SER A 37 -8.01 -1.45 -6.84
N MET A 38 -7.91 -0.47 -5.96
CA MET A 38 -6.69 -0.17 -5.22
C MET A 38 -7.01 0.00 -3.74
N ARG A 39 -6.17 -0.56 -2.86
CA ARG A 39 -6.16 -0.21 -1.44
C ARG A 39 -4.84 0.45 -1.09
N VAL A 40 -4.89 1.57 -0.37
CA VAL A 40 -3.71 2.23 0.20
C VAL A 40 -3.86 2.32 1.71
N ARG A 41 -2.81 1.93 2.43
CA ARG A 41 -2.76 2.02 3.89
C ARG A 41 -1.45 2.63 4.36
N THR A 42 -1.54 3.67 5.19
CA THR A 42 -0.38 4.31 5.81
C THR A 42 -0.41 4.04 7.32
N ILE A 43 0.66 3.45 7.83
CA ILE A 43 0.84 3.07 9.23
C ILE A 43 2.02 3.85 9.79
N ARG A 44 1.83 4.53 10.93
CA ARG A 44 2.96 5.13 11.64
C ARG A 44 3.77 4.07 12.34
N HIS A 45 5.04 4.37 12.55
CA HIS A 45 5.97 3.61 13.38
C HIS A 45 5.46 3.24 14.80
N ASP A 46 4.45 3.94 15.32
CA ASP A 46 3.77 3.61 16.58
C ASP A 46 2.62 2.60 16.44
N GLY A 47 2.34 2.12 15.23
CA GLY A 47 1.27 1.19 14.90
C GLY A 47 -0.04 1.87 14.51
N LYS A 48 -0.21 3.18 14.72
CA LYS A 48 -1.42 3.90 14.33
C LYS A 48 -1.61 3.94 12.81
N VAL A 49 -2.77 3.51 12.36
CA VAL A 49 -3.23 3.70 10.98
C VAL A 49 -3.58 5.17 10.79
N LEU A 50 -2.92 5.84 9.84
CA LEU A 50 -3.21 7.22 9.45
C LEU A 50 -4.17 7.29 8.28
N LYS A 51 -4.06 6.34 7.36
CA LYS A 51 -4.85 6.28 6.14
C LYS A 51 -5.15 4.82 5.83
N ASP A 52 -6.39 4.54 5.45
CA ASP A 52 -6.84 3.26 4.91
C ASP A 52 -7.96 3.58 3.92
N GLU A 53 -7.62 3.62 2.64
CA GLU A 53 -8.54 3.95 1.55
C GLU A 53 -8.62 2.78 0.59
N HIS A 54 -9.81 2.54 0.06
CA HIS A 54 -10.05 1.53 -0.96
C HIS A 54 -10.85 2.15 -2.11
N SER A 55 -10.24 2.23 -3.29
CA SER A 55 -10.93 2.57 -4.55
C SER A 55 -11.56 1.30 -5.10
N GLY A 56 -12.65 0.86 -4.48
CA GLY A 56 -13.48 -0.26 -4.94
C GLY A 56 -14.97 0.04 -4.87
N ASP A 57 -15.33 1.31 -4.62
CA ASP A 57 -16.71 1.74 -4.49
C ASP A 57 -17.28 2.06 -5.88
N HIS A 58 -17.76 1.03 -6.57
CA HIS A 58 -18.81 1.22 -7.56
C HIS A 58 -20.13 0.98 -6.83
N GLU A 59 -20.69 2.05 -6.27
CA GLU A 59 -22.10 2.07 -5.86
C GLU A 59 -22.94 1.81 -7.12
N ALA A 60 -23.61 0.66 -7.19
CA ALA A 60 -24.62 0.34 -8.19
C ALA A 60 -25.96 0.05 -7.49
#